data_AF-A0A059WNI2-F1
#
_entry.id   AF-A0A059WNI2-F1
#
_cell.length_a   1.000
_cell.length_b   1.000
_cell.length_c   1.000
_cell.angle_alpha   90.00
_cell.angle_beta   90.00
_cell.angle_gamma   90.00
#
_symmetry.space_group_name_H-M   'P 1'
#
loop_
_entity.id
_entity.type
_entity.pdbx_description
1 polymer ?
#
loop_
_entity_poly.entity_id
_entity_poly.type
_entity_poly.pdbx_seq_one_letter_code
_entity_poly.pdbx_strand_id
1 'polypeptide(L)'
;MGETAIAEYALISDCHSAALVSSAGSIDWLCRPRFDSPSIFGRLLDPSAGHFSIALASEFTATRRYLERTMVLETTFSATDGTAVVIDAMALDPTEHGHDLGAGAPRVLFRRILCNDGEVPILVEFAPRPEYGLISPLLIATPDGVASRGGALRSLLSTDRTASIDGSTATFEFTLKAGESASFALQSRLSFDADQPQAWSQDQIASGIDGTVEAWRTWSGVHQNYEGPWEDLVYHSGRVLQALMYQPTGAIVAAPTTSLPEEVGGERNWDYRYAWVRDASFTLDALWVAACPDEALKFFSWMTGAVASQISPNEPSHTCPDGGTAGRSGSATARGTSASWTCTGSCWTRRTACATSSRRSTTPPGPSWFRWPTRPPPGGRSRTRASGRSGANRGTSSTRS
;
A
#
# COMPACT_ATOMS: atom_id res chain seq x y z
N MET A 1 19.19 -5.40 -3.20
CA MET A 1 17.78 -5.45 -3.67
C MET A 1 17.20 -6.75 -3.15
N GLY A 2 16.06 -6.70 -2.45
CA GLY A 2 15.43 -7.91 -1.89
C GLY A 2 15.10 -8.93 -2.98
N GLU A 3 15.14 -10.22 -2.65
CA GLU A 3 14.84 -11.31 -3.60
C GLU A 3 13.32 -11.42 -3.90
N THR A 4 12.49 -10.81 -3.06
CA THR A 4 11.03 -10.78 -3.19
C THR A 4 10.60 -9.85 -4.33
N ALA A 5 9.87 -10.39 -5.31
CA ALA A 5 9.28 -9.58 -6.38
C ALA A 5 8.28 -8.55 -5.82
N ILE A 6 8.18 -7.37 -6.44
CA ILE A 6 7.26 -6.32 -5.97
C ILE A 6 5.79 -6.79 -5.93
N ALA A 7 5.39 -7.66 -6.85
CA ALA A 7 4.05 -8.24 -6.92
C ALA A 7 3.74 -9.18 -5.74
N GLU A 8 4.77 -9.60 -4.99
CA GLU A 8 4.61 -10.41 -3.79
C GLU A 8 4.37 -9.57 -2.53
N TYR A 9 4.21 -8.25 -2.64
CA TYR A 9 3.88 -7.38 -1.52
C TYR A 9 2.40 -6.99 -1.51
N ALA A 10 1.78 -7.07 -0.33
CA ALA A 10 0.46 -6.54 -0.05
C ALA A 10 0.56 -5.21 0.70
N LEU A 11 -0.31 -4.27 0.35
CA LEU A 11 -0.41 -2.95 0.97
C LEU A 11 -1.35 -2.98 2.19
N ILE A 12 -0.95 -2.38 3.30
CA ILE A 12 -1.84 -2.00 4.42
C ILE A 12 -1.59 -0.52 4.77
N SER A 13 -2.60 0.18 5.32
CA SER A 13 -2.54 1.63 5.54
C SER A 13 -3.44 2.09 6.69
N ASP A 14 -2.97 3.10 7.44
CA ASP A 14 -3.77 3.89 8.40
C ASP A 14 -4.18 5.26 7.81
N CYS A 15 -4.03 5.44 6.50
CA CYS A 15 -4.20 6.70 5.77
C CYS A 15 -3.27 7.85 6.24
N HIS A 16 -2.32 7.58 7.14
CA HIS A 16 -1.19 8.48 7.45
C HIS A 16 0.10 7.98 6.82
N SER A 17 0.27 6.66 6.77
CA SER A 17 1.37 5.96 6.11
C SER A 17 0.90 4.58 5.65
N ALA A 18 1.81 3.84 5.02
CA ALA A 18 1.55 2.50 4.52
C ALA A 18 2.71 1.55 4.81
N ALA A 19 2.38 0.27 4.96
CA ALA A 19 3.34 -0.82 5.07
C ALA A 19 3.19 -1.80 3.90
N LEU A 20 4.30 -2.41 3.48
CA LEU A 20 4.30 -3.48 2.48
C LEU A 20 4.69 -4.81 3.13
N VAL A 21 3.76 -5.76 3.04
CA VAL A 21 3.86 -7.10 3.64
C VAL A 21 4.17 -8.14 2.56
N SER A 22 5.32 -8.81 2.65
CA SER A 22 5.70 -9.89 1.74
C SER A 22 4.84 -11.14 1.93
N SER A 23 4.82 -12.04 0.95
CA SER A 23 4.17 -13.37 1.08
C SER A 23 4.77 -14.24 2.17
N ALA A 24 6.01 -13.96 2.58
CA ALA A 24 6.69 -14.65 3.67
C ALA A 24 6.38 -14.07 5.06
N GLY A 25 5.42 -13.13 5.17
CA GLY A 25 5.01 -12.54 6.46
C GLY A 25 5.97 -11.47 6.99
N SER A 26 6.79 -10.85 6.13
CA SER A 26 7.67 -9.77 6.52
C SER A 26 7.19 -8.41 6.04
N ILE A 27 7.20 -7.44 6.94
CA ILE A 27 7.03 -6.03 6.61
C ILE A 27 8.41 -5.48 6.28
N ASP A 28 8.64 -5.29 4.98
CA ASP A 28 9.94 -4.87 4.44
C ASP A 28 9.98 -3.38 4.09
N TRP A 29 8.82 -2.73 4.13
CA TRP A 29 8.69 -1.30 3.93
C TRP A 29 7.69 -0.70 4.92
N LEU A 30 8.10 0.34 5.63
CA LEU A 30 7.23 1.18 6.45
C LEU A 30 7.90 2.53 6.69
N CYS A 31 7.19 3.61 6.42
CA CYS A 31 7.59 4.97 6.79
C CYS A 31 6.80 5.44 8.02
N ARG A 32 7.42 6.22 8.91
CA ARG A 32 6.74 6.80 10.08
C ARG A 32 7.21 8.23 10.34
N PRO A 33 6.31 9.15 10.73
CA PRO A 33 4.87 8.94 10.92
C PRO A 33 4.03 9.08 9.63
N ARG A 34 4.62 9.58 8.52
CA ARG A 34 3.91 9.90 7.27
C ARG A 34 4.51 9.15 6.07
N PHE A 35 3.83 9.16 4.93
CA PHE A 35 4.31 8.53 3.68
C PHE A 35 5.70 9.00 3.24
N ASP A 36 5.98 10.29 3.25
CA ASP A 36 7.25 10.92 2.83
C ASP A 36 8.31 10.96 3.95
N SER A 37 8.01 10.41 5.13
CA SER A 37 8.98 10.32 6.22
C SER A 37 10.06 9.27 5.92
N PRO A 38 11.24 9.35 6.53
CA PRO A 38 12.24 8.30 6.41
C PRO A 38 11.71 6.93 6.84
N SER A 39 12.16 5.87 6.17
CA SER A 39 11.69 4.52 6.48
C SER A 39 12.29 4.01 7.79
N ILE A 40 11.48 3.24 8.53
CA ILE A 40 11.90 2.43 9.68
C ILE A 40 12.22 1.00 9.23
N PHE A 41 11.51 0.53 8.20
CA PHE A 41 11.82 -0.71 7.48
C PHE A 41 12.04 -0.35 6.01
N GLY A 42 13.18 -0.76 5.47
CA GLY A 42 13.64 -0.44 4.13
C GLY A 42 14.23 -1.65 3.40
N ARG A 43 13.96 -2.88 3.87
CA ARG A 43 14.47 -4.12 3.27
C ARG A 43 14.21 -4.22 1.77
N LEU A 44 13.12 -3.61 1.30
CA LEU A 44 12.80 -3.50 -0.12
C LEU A 44 13.96 -2.93 -0.97
N LEU A 45 14.70 -1.95 -0.43
CA LEU A 45 15.82 -1.30 -1.13
C LEU A 45 17.15 -1.98 -0.81
N ASP A 46 17.40 -2.24 0.47
CA ASP A 46 18.62 -2.85 0.97
C ASP A 46 18.27 -3.94 1.99
N PRO A 47 18.72 -5.21 1.82
CA PRO A 47 18.42 -6.31 2.74
C PRO A 47 18.73 -6.03 4.23
N SER A 48 19.67 -5.11 4.50
CA SER A 48 20.09 -4.70 5.84
C SER A 48 19.31 -3.51 6.40
N ALA A 49 18.49 -2.82 5.60
CA ALA A 49 17.75 -1.61 5.99
C ALA A 49 16.47 -1.88 6.80
N GLY A 50 16.42 -3.01 7.50
CA GLY A 50 15.44 -3.29 8.54
C GLY A 50 14.10 -3.81 8.04
N HIS A 51 13.43 -4.55 8.92
CA HIS A 51 12.17 -5.25 8.66
C HIS A 51 11.48 -5.67 9.96
N PHE A 52 10.28 -6.21 9.83
CA PHE A 52 9.58 -6.94 10.89
C PHE A 52 8.93 -8.20 10.31
N SER A 53 9.39 -9.40 10.65
CA SER A 53 8.82 -10.68 10.18
C SER A 53 8.09 -11.45 11.28
N ILE A 54 7.00 -12.10 10.89
CA ILE A 54 6.32 -13.13 11.67
C ILE A 54 6.04 -14.28 10.70
N ALA A 55 6.63 -15.45 10.96
CA ALA A 55 6.46 -16.63 10.11
C ALA A 55 6.61 -17.93 10.93
N LEU A 56 6.36 -19.07 10.29
CA LEU A 56 6.73 -20.36 10.87
C LEU A 56 8.25 -20.54 10.80
N ALA A 57 8.84 -21.16 11.82
CA ALA A 57 10.27 -21.51 11.83
C ALA A 57 10.55 -22.77 10.98
N SER A 58 9.52 -23.56 10.68
CA SER A 58 9.58 -24.72 9.77
C SER A 58 9.33 -24.32 8.32
N GLU A 59 9.57 -25.23 7.37
CA GLU A 59 9.18 -25.00 5.98
C GLU A 59 7.65 -24.87 5.86
N PHE A 60 7.21 -23.90 5.06
CA PHE A 60 5.78 -23.61 4.87
C PHE A 60 5.46 -23.18 3.44
N THR A 61 4.18 -23.27 3.11
CA THR A 61 3.57 -22.55 1.99
C THR A 61 2.68 -21.44 2.52
N ALA A 62 2.49 -20.38 1.74
CA ALA A 62 1.70 -19.23 2.15
C ALA A 62 0.62 -18.88 1.12
N THR A 63 -0.57 -18.56 1.61
CA THR A 63 -1.65 -17.93 0.82
C THR A 63 -2.11 -16.66 1.51
N ARG A 64 -2.61 -15.68 0.75
CA ARG A 64 -3.00 -14.38 1.28
C ARG A 64 -4.32 -13.90 0.73
N ARG A 65 -5.04 -13.15 1.55
CA ARG A 65 -6.23 -12.39 1.16
C ARG A 65 -6.40 -11.17 2.05
N TYR A 66 -7.03 -10.14 1.54
CA TYR A 66 -7.61 -9.12 2.42
C TYR A 66 -8.87 -9.70 3.08
N LEU A 67 -9.10 -9.36 4.35
CA LEU A 67 -10.40 -9.60 4.96
C LEU A 67 -11.47 -8.83 4.16
N GLU A 68 -12.65 -9.44 4.03
CA GLU A 68 -13.70 -8.96 3.14
C GLU A 68 -14.00 -7.48 3.35
N ARG A 69 -13.89 -6.70 2.27
CA ARG A 69 -14.14 -5.25 2.21
C ARG A 69 -13.23 -4.44 3.14
N THR A 70 -11.96 -4.85 3.28
CA THR A 70 -10.95 -4.13 4.08
C THR A 70 -9.59 -4.02 3.41
N MET A 71 -8.68 -3.28 4.04
CA MET A 71 -7.23 -3.34 3.83
C MET A 71 -6.51 -4.02 5.01
N VAL A 72 -7.19 -4.92 5.73
CA VAL A 72 -6.60 -5.80 6.74
C VAL A 72 -6.18 -7.09 6.06
N LEU A 73 -4.91 -7.46 6.17
CA LEU A 73 -4.33 -8.59 5.45
C LEU A 73 -4.36 -9.85 6.33
N GLU A 74 -4.80 -10.96 5.74
CA GLU A 74 -4.68 -12.30 6.29
C GLU A 74 -3.66 -13.10 5.48
N THR A 75 -2.63 -13.61 6.15
CA THR A 75 -1.64 -14.53 5.59
C THR A 75 -1.74 -15.88 6.30
N THR A 76 -2.08 -16.93 5.56
CA THR A 76 -2.15 -18.31 6.09
C THR A 76 -0.88 -19.06 5.72
N PHE A 77 -0.17 -19.55 6.72
CA PHE A 77 0.95 -20.47 6.60
C PHE A 77 0.48 -21.91 6.79
N SER A 78 0.88 -22.79 5.88
CA SER A 78 0.63 -24.24 5.97
C SER A 78 1.95 -24.99 5.99
N ALA A 79 2.17 -25.76 7.06
CA ALA A 79 3.30 -26.65 7.23
C ALA A 79 2.81 -28.08 7.52
N THR A 80 3.73 -29.05 7.57
CA THR A 80 3.40 -30.45 7.88
C THR A 80 2.74 -30.62 9.25
N ASP A 81 3.17 -29.81 10.23
CA ASP A 81 2.80 -29.96 11.64
C ASP A 81 1.61 -29.08 12.07
N GLY A 82 1.05 -28.28 11.15
CA GLY A 82 -0.09 -27.43 11.44
C GLY A 82 -0.24 -26.22 10.52
N THR A 83 -1.20 -25.37 10.87
CA THR A 83 -1.50 -24.13 10.14
C THR A 83 -1.55 -22.93 11.07
N ALA A 84 -0.98 -21.82 10.63
CA ALA A 84 -1.04 -20.55 11.35
C ALA A 84 -1.54 -19.43 10.44
N VAL A 85 -2.22 -18.46 11.03
CA VAL A 85 -2.74 -17.29 10.33
C VAL A 85 -2.17 -16.04 10.97
N VAL A 86 -1.56 -15.17 10.16
CA VAL A 86 -1.16 -13.81 10.54
C VAL A 86 -2.19 -12.81 10.04
N ILE A 87 -2.67 -11.95 10.94
CA ILE A 87 -3.47 -10.78 10.62
C ILE A 87 -2.60 -9.54 10.78
N ASP A 88 -2.43 -8.78 9.70
CA ASP A 88 -1.70 -7.50 9.68
C ASP A 88 -2.68 -6.34 9.46
N ALA A 89 -2.65 -5.36 10.36
CA ALA A 89 -3.51 -4.18 10.31
C ALA A 89 -2.74 -2.93 10.74
N MET A 90 -2.91 -1.83 10.00
CA MET A 90 -2.53 -0.51 10.51
C MET A 90 -3.77 0.11 11.18
N ALA A 91 -3.62 0.45 12.45
CA ALA A 91 -4.72 0.79 13.33
C ALA A 91 -5.50 2.01 12.85
N LEU A 92 -6.82 1.88 12.81
CA LEU A 92 -7.76 2.97 12.60
C LEU A 92 -8.59 3.20 13.86
N ASP A 93 -9.20 4.38 13.99
CA ASP A 93 -10.11 4.64 15.10
C ASP A 93 -11.49 4.01 14.77
N PRO A 94 -12.00 3.08 15.60
CA PRO A 94 -13.28 2.42 15.36
C PRO A 94 -14.50 3.35 15.45
N THR A 95 -14.34 4.54 16.03
CA THR A 95 -15.40 5.55 16.11
C THR A 95 -15.55 6.35 14.81
N GLU A 96 -14.62 6.18 13.87
CA GLU A 96 -14.65 6.82 12.56
C GLU A 96 -15.45 6.00 11.57
N HIS A 97 -16.27 6.69 10.79
CA HIS A 97 -17.18 6.06 9.86
C HIS A 97 -17.14 6.76 8.51
N GLY A 98 -17.22 5.97 7.44
CA GLY A 98 -17.29 6.49 6.08
C GLY A 98 -16.08 7.36 5.73
N HIS A 99 -16.32 8.61 5.36
CA HIS A 99 -15.30 9.52 4.82
C HIS A 99 -14.25 9.98 5.84
N ASP A 100 -14.44 9.74 7.14
CA ASP A 100 -13.50 10.17 8.20
C ASP A 100 -12.40 9.14 8.48
N LEU A 101 -12.38 8.03 7.73
CA LEU A 101 -11.40 6.95 7.87
C LEU A 101 -9.95 7.46 8.05
N GLY A 102 -9.40 7.23 9.23
CA GLY A 102 -7.99 7.49 9.56
C GLY A 102 -7.72 8.82 10.25
N ALA A 103 -8.70 9.69 10.52
CA ALA A 103 -8.46 11.01 11.12
C ALA A 103 -7.85 10.95 12.53
N GLY A 104 -8.18 9.91 13.28
CA GLY A 104 -7.79 9.62 14.65
C GLY A 104 -6.89 8.39 14.74
N ALA A 105 -6.31 7.96 13.62
CA ALA A 105 -5.44 6.79 13.59
C ALA A 105 -4.33 6.90 14.68
N PRO A 106 -4.22 5.92 15.61
CA PRO A 106 -3.28 6.01 16.74
C PRO A 106 -1.81 5.76 16.32
N ARG A 107 -1.58 5.57 15.02
CA ARG A 107 -0.28 5.28 14.39
C ARG A 107 0.36 4.02 14.97
N VAL A 108 -0.43 2.95 15.00
CA VAL A 108 -0.03 1.63 15.50
C VAL A 108 -0.12 0.62 14.37
N LEU A 109 0.87 -0.26 14.29
CA LEU A 109 0.83 -1.43 13.43
C LEU A 109 0.53 -2.65 14.32
N PHE A 110 -0.60 -3.29 14.09
CA PHE A 110 -0.99 -4.53 14.75
C PHE A 110 -0.64 -5.73 13.90
N ARG A 111 -0.09 -6.76 14.54
CA ARG A 111 0.15 -8.06 13.93
C ARG A 111 -0.24 -9.14 14.92
N ARG A 112 -1.10 -10.06 14.54
CA ARG A 112 -1.53 -11.19 15.38
C ARG A 112 -1.31 -12.49 14.63
N ILE A 113 -0.65 -13.46 15.27
CA ILE A 113 -0.53 -14.82 14.76
C ILE A 113 -1.39 -15.77 15.61
N LEU A 114 -2.23 -16.57 14.95
CA LEU A 114 -3.09 -17.60 15.54
C LEU A 114 -2.71 -18.95 14.95
N CYS A 115 -2.52 -19.97 15.79
CA CYS A 115 -2.43 -21.35 15.33
C CYS A 115 -3.84 -21.91 15.19
N ASN A 116 -4.23 -22.28 13.96
CA ASN A 116 -5.57 -22.81 13.68
C ASN A 116 -5.64 -24.32 13.90
N ASP A 117 -4.55 -25.03 13.59
CA ASP A 117 -4.46 -26.48 13.68
C ASP A 117 -3.03 -26.92 13.98
N GLY A 118 -2.90 -28.02 14.73
CA GLY A 118 -1.60 -28.60 15.08
C GLY A 118 -0.81 -27.83 16.13
N GLU A 119 0.52 -27.95 16.04
CA GLU A 119 1.49 -27.29 16.91
C GLU A 119 2.64 -26.77 16.05
N VAL A 120 2.79 -25.45 15.99
CA VAL A 120 3.67 -24.79 15.01
C VAL A 120 4.71 -23.91 15.69
N PRO A 121 6.00 -24.07 15.34
CA PRO A 121 7.05 -23.20 15.84
C PRO A 121 7.00 -21.85 15.11
N ILE A 122 7.00 -20.76 15.86
CA ILE A 122 6.94 -19.40 15.36
C ILE A 122 8.29 -18.71 15.56
N LEU A 123 8.73 -18.02 14.50
CA LEU A 123 9.87 -17.12 14.56
C LEU A 123 9.41 -15.70 14.23
N VAL A 124 9.74 -14.77 15.12
CA VAL A 124 9.51 -13.34 14.94
C VAL A 124 10.83 -12.60 15.01
N GLU A 125 11.11 -11.76 14.02
CA GLU A 125 12.28 -10.88 14.02
C GLU A 125 11.84 -9.43 13.86
N PHE A 126 12.22 -8.59 14.83
CA PHE A 126 12.02 -7.15 14.81
C PHE A 126 13.38 -6.45 14.69
N ALA A 127 13.68 -5.95 13.50
CA ALA A 127 14.94 -5.30 13.17
C ALA A 127 14.68 -3.89 12.61
N PRO A 128 14.26 -2.92 13.45
CA PRO A 128 14.07 -1.54 12.98
C PRO A 128 15.39 -0.91 12.56
N ARG A 129 15.40 -0.22 11.42
CA ARG A 129 16.54 0.58 10.95
C ARG A 129 16.07 1.93 10.40
N PRO A 130 15.86 2.93 11.27
CA PRO A 130 15.43 4.27 10.87
C PRO A 130 16.36 4.91 9.84
N GLU A 131 15.86 5.95 9.18
CA GLU A 131 16.61 6.70 8.16
C GLU A 131 17.07 5.82 6.99
N TYR A 132 16.18 4.96 6.47
CA TYR A 132 16.46 4.07 5.33
C TYR A 132 17.60 3.08 5.57
N GLY A 133 17.78 2.61 6.81
CA GLY A 133 18.88 1.69 7.13
C GLY A 133 20.11 2.37 7.74
N LEU A 134 20.19 3.70 7.74
CA LEU A 134 21.39 4.43 8.18
C LEU A 134 21.59 4.43 9.70
N ILE A 135 20.54 4.13 10.46
CA ILE A 135 20.59 4.11 11.93
C ILE A 135 20.37 2.70 12.46
N SER A 136 21.29 2.25 13.31
CA SER A 136 21.13 1.10 14.19
C SER A 136 20.58 1.58 15.54
N PRO A 137 19.28 1.40 15.84
CA PRO A 137 18.68 1.91 17.07
C PRO A 137 19.09 1.10 18.30
N LEU A 138 19.01 1.73 19.48
CA LEU A 138 19.11 1.02 20.76
C LEU A 138 17.79 0.28 21.03
N LEU A 139 17.87 -1.03 21.29
CA LEU A 139 16.76 -1.84 21.75
C LEU A 139 16.89 -2.17 23.24
N ILE A 140 15.79 -2.06 23.97
CA ILE A 140 15.73 -2.35 25.41
C ILE A 140 14.49 -3.21 25.65
N ALA A 141 14.67 -4.39 26.25
CA ALA A 141 13.57 -5.21 26.73
C ALA A 141 12.87 -4.51 27.90
N THR A 142 11.54 -4.46 27.86
CA THR A 142 10.69 -3.90 28.90
C THR A 142 9.66 -4.96 29.35
N PRO A 143 8.97 -4.76 30.48
CA PRO A 143 7.87 -5.66 30.88
C PRO A 143 6.76 -5.75 29.83
N ASP A 144 6.58 -4.70 29.04
CA ASP A 144 5.52 -4.58 28.04
C ASP A 144 5.99 -4.93 26.62
N GLY A 145 7.24 -5.37 26.42
CA GLY A 145 7.79 -5.75 25.11
C GLY A 145 9.20 -5.21 24.84
N VAL A 146 9.40 -4.51 23.72
CA VAL A 146 10.72 -3.98 23.31
C VAL A 146 10.62 -2.50 22.96
N ALA A 147 11.30 -1.65 23.73
CA ALA A 147 11.47 -0.23 23.41
C ALA A 147 12.63 -0.05 22.42
N SER A 148 12.44 0.85 21.44
CA SER A 148 13.43 1.21 20.44
C SER A 148 13.62 2.72 20.38
N ARG A 149 14.89 3.16 20.29
CA ARG A 149 15.25 4.57 20.09
C ARG A 149 16.38 4.70 19.08
N GLY A 150 16.14 5.44 18.00
CA GLY A 150 17.15 5.73 16.98
C GLY A 150 16.70 6.83 16.04
N GLY A 151 17.64 7.70 15.64
CA GLY A 151 17.34 8.87 14.83
C GLY A 151 16.34 9.79 15.53
N ALA A 152 15.36 10.29 14.78
CA ALA A 152 14.27 11.09 15.32
C ALA A 152 13.11 10.26 15.90
N LEU A 153 13.19 8.92 15.95
CA LEU A 153 12.08 8.04 16.33
C LEU A 153 12.27 7.39 17.71
N ARG A 154 11.17 7.30 18.43
CA ARG A 154 10.96 6.40 19.58
C ARG A 154 9.85 5.43 19.21
N SER A 155 10.01 4.16 19.54
CA SER A 155 8.98 3.16 19.30
C SER A 155 8.89 2.17 20.44
N LEU A 156 7.71 1.59 20.62
CA LEU A 156 7.47 0.46 21.51
C LEU A 156 6.81 -0.64 20.69
N LEU A 157 7.43 -1.82 20.69
CA LEU A 157 6.82 -3.06 20.22
C LEU A 157 6.20 -3.74 21.43
N SER A 158 4.88 -3.63 21.59
CA SER A 158 4.15 -4.27 22.68
C SER A 158 3.90 -5.74 22.38
N THR A 159 4.23 -6.62 23.32
CA THR A 159 3.98 -8.07 23.24
C THR A 159 4.13 -8.71 24.62
N ASP A 160 3.49 -9.86 24.84
CA ASP A 160 3.68 -10.69 26.04
C ASP A 160 4.84 -11.70 25.88
N ARG A 161 5.51 -11.72 24.72
CA ARG A 161 6.62 -12.61 24.43
C ARG A 161 7.96 -12.01 24.83
N THR A 162 8.83 -12.84 25.39
CA THR A 162 10.18 -12.44 25.77
C THR A 162 11.09 -12.40 24.55
N ALA A 163 11.80 -11.29 24.35
CA ALA A 163 12.77 -11.12 23.28
C ALA A 163 14.18 -11.60 23.70
N SER A 164 14.89 -12.23 22.77
CA SER A 164 16.35 -12.21 22.74
C SER A 164 16.80 -10.99 21.93
N ILE A 165 17.70 -10.16 22.46
CA ILE A 165 18.16 -8.94 21.78
C ILE A 165 19.65 -9.08 21.45
N ASP A 166 19.98 -8.98 20.17
CA ASP A 166 21.36 -8.88 19.68
C ASP A 166 21.52 -7.58 18.88
N GLY A 167 22.31 -6.65 19.44
CA GLY A 167 22.50 -5.31 18.89
C GLY A 167 21.17 -4.56 18.69
N SER A 168 20.80 -4.36 17.42
CA SER A 168 19.59 -3.65 17.02
C SER A 168 18.48 -4.58 16.48
N THR A 169 18.56 -5.87 16.77
CA THR A 169 17.56 -6.86 16.37
C THR A 169 17.01 -7.59 17.60
N ALA A 170 15.69 -7.73 17.67
CA ALA A 170 15.00 -8.52 18.68
C ALA A 170 14.36 -9.74 18.03
N THR A 171 14.63 -10.92 18.57
CA THR A 171 14.10 -12.20 18.09
C THR A 171 13.21 -12.82 19.15
N PHE A 172 12.08 -13.39 18.72
CA PHE A 172 11.16 -14.13 19.58
C PHE A 172 10.94 -15.50 18.96
N GLU A 173 11.19 -16.54 19.75
CA GLU A 173 11.00 -17.94 19.37
C GLU A 173 10.05 -18.58 20.38
N PHE A 174 8.96 -19.13 19.89
CA PHE A 174 7.95 -19.80 20.72
C PHE A 174 7.11 -20.73 19.86
N THR A 175 6.36 -21.62 20.52
CA THR A 175 5.44 -22.54 19.85
C THR A 175 4.00 -22.17 20.18
N LEU A 176 3.11 -22.28 19.21
CA LEU A 176 1.66 -22.13 19.41
C LEU A 176 0.95 -23.45 19.08
N LYS A 177 0.04 -23.85 19.97
CA LYS A 177 -0.91 -24.94 19.75
C LYS A 177 -2.21 -24.43 19.18
N ALA A 178 -2.98 -25.30 18.55
CA ALA A 178 -4.30 -24.96 18.00
C ALA A 178 -5.16 -24.17 19.00
N GLY A 179 -5.64 -23.00 18.57
CA GLY A 179 -6.41 -22.05 19.38
C GLY A 179 -5.58 -21.00 20.12
N GLU A 180 -4.25 -21.16 20.21
CA GLU A 180 -3.37 -20.19 20.84
C GLU A 180 -2.94 -19.09 19.86
N SER A 181 -2.75 -17.87 20.38
CA SER A 181 -2.28 -16.72 19.59
C SER A 181 -1.23 -15.90 20.32
N ALA A 182 -0.47 -15.12 19.56
CA ALA A 182 0.43 -14.08 20.05
C ALA A 182 0.22 -12.81 19.21
N SER A 183 0.24 -11.64 19.87
CA SER A 183 0.03 -10.37 19.19
C SER A 183 1.14 -9.37 19.50
N PHE A 184 1.38 -8.51 18.52
CA PHE A 184 2.41 -7.49 18.50
C PHE A 184 1.81 -6.16 18.07
N ALA A 185 2.13 -5.08 18.78
CA ALA A 185 1.75 -3.72 18.40
C ALA A 185 2.98 -2.83 18.33
N LEU A 186 3.29 -2.28 17.16
CA LEU A 186 4.36 -1.32 16.98
C LEU A 186 3.77 0.10 16.92
N GLN A 187 3.97 0.87 17.99
CA GLN A 187 3.64 2.29 18.01
C GLN A 187 4.93 3.11 17.93
N SER A 188 4.91 4.14 17.07
CA SER A 188 6.04 5.05 16.87
C SER A 188 5.62 6.50 17.13
N ARG A 189 6.54 7.28 17.69
CA ARG A 189 6.44 8.74 17.90
C ARG A 189 7.76 9.40 17.52
N LEU A 190 7.69 10.67 17.17
CA LEU A 190 8.90 11.47 17.05
C LEU A 190 9.47 11.71 18.45
N SER A 191 10.80 11.76 18.54
CA SER A 191 11.51 11.81 19.82
C SER A 191 11.25 13.10 20.61
N PHE A 192 10.72 14.12 19.94
CA PHE A 192 10.33 15.43 20.46
C PHE A 192 8.81 15.60 20.61
N ASP A 193 8.01 14.58 20.26
CA ASP A 193 6.58 14.59 20.57
C ASP A 193 6.40 14.59 22.10
N ALA A 194 5.35 15.27 22.58
CA ALA A 194 5.06 15.36 24.01
C ALA A 194 4.60 14.00 24.58
N ASP A 195 3.89 13.22 23.77
CA ASP A 195 3.44 11.88 24.09
C ASP A 195 4.49 10.83 23.74
N GLN A 196 4.68 9.85 24.63
CA GLN A 196 5.53 8.69 24.39
C GLN A 196 4.69 7.55 23.78
N PRO A 197 5.31 6.62 23.04
CA PRO A 197 4.64 5.37 22.67
C PRO A 197 4.11 4.65 23.92
N GLN A 198 2.84 4.29 23.88
CA GLN A 198 2.13 3.61 24.96
C GLN A 198 2.13 2.10 24.74
N ALA A 199 2.12 1.35 25.85
CA ALA A 199 1.97 -0.09 25.80
C ALA A 199 0.54 -0.47 25.41
N TRP A 200 0.40 -1.49 24.56
CA TRP A 200 -0.88 -2.08 24.17
C TRP A 200 -0.98 -3.50 24.74
N SER A 201 -2.00 -3.75 25.55
CA SER A 201 -2.29 -5.10 26.06
C SER A 201 -2.78 -6.02 24.93
N GLN A 202 -2.66 -7.34 25.11
CA GLN A 202 -3.13 -8.31 24.10
C GLN A 202 -4.62 -8.11 23.75
N ASP A 203 -5.47 -7.77 24.72
CA ASP A 203 -6.88 -7.48 24.49
C ASP A 203 -7.11 -6.19 23.70
N GLN A 204 -6.31 -5.15 23.96
CA GLN A 204 -6.36 -3.90 23.20
C GLN A 204 -5.91 -4.11 21.75
N ILE A 205 -4.91 -4.98 21.52
CA ILE A 205 -4.46 -5.33 20.18
C ILE A 205 -5.55 -6.07 19.42
N ALA A 206 -6.17 -7.08 20.03
CA ALA A 206 -7.29 -7.82 19.43
C ALA A 206 -8.47 -6.88 19.09
N SER A 207 -8.89 -6.06 20.05
CA SER A 207 -9.97 -5.09 19.86
C SER A 207 -9.62 -4.02 18.80
N GLY A 208 -8.35 -3.62 18.72
CA GLY A 208 -7.87 -2.67 17.72
C GLY A 208 -7.87 -3.23 16.30
N ILE A 209 -7.57 -4.52 16.13
CA ILE A 209 -7.72 -5.21 14.84
C ILE A 209 -9.19 -5.24 14.42
N ASP A 210 -10.09 -5.66 15.32
CA ASP A 210 -11.53 -5.70 15.05
C ASP A 210 -12.08 -4.31 14.70
N GLY A 211 -11.67 -3.29 15.45
CA GLY A 211 -12.02 -1.90 15.17
C GLY A 211 -11.53 -1.40 13.80
N THR A 212 -10.33 -1.83 13.39
CA THR A 212 -9.77 -1.50 12.08
C THR A 212 -10.56 -2.18 10.95
N VAL A 213 -10.98 -3.43 11.15
CA VAL A 213 -11.85 -4.15 10.21
C VAL A 213 -13.17 -3.42 10.03
N GLU A 214 -13.82 -3.02 11.12
CA GLU A 214 -15.10 -2.30 11.07
C GLU A 214 -14.96 -0.93 10.42
N ALA A 215 -13.93 -0.14 10.74
CA ALA A 215 -13.67 1.14 10.11
C ALA A 215 -13.59 1.02 8.58
N TRP A 216 -12.80 0.07 8.07
CA TRP A 216 -12.72 -0.20 6.63
C TRP A 216 -14.03 -0.69 6.01
N ARG A 217 -14.81 -1.50 6.73
CA ARG A 217 -16.12 -1.96 6.29
C ARG A 217 -17.12 -0.81 6.20
N THR A 218 -17.06 0.17 7.11
CA THR A 218 -17.92 1.36 7.04
C THR A 218 -17.58 2.21 5.81
N TRP A 219 -16.29 2.43 5.54
CA TRP A 219 -15.83 3.13 4.34
C TRP A 219 -16.24 2.37 3.08
N SER A 220 -16.02 1.06 3.05
CA SER A 220 -16.46 0.22 1.94
C SER A 220 -17.98 0.13 1.86
N GLY A 221 -18.72 0.40 2.93
CA GLY A 221 -20.18 0.45 3.02
C GLY A 221 -20.78 1.56 2.17
N VAL A 222 -20.17 2.74 2.26
CA VAL A 222 -20.64 3.95 1.56
C VAL A 222 -20.15 4.02 0.10
N HIS A 223 -19.12 3.25 -0.25
CA HIS A 223 -18.48 3.25 -1.58
C HIS A 223 -18.79 1.99 -2.41
N GLN A 224 -20.06 1.66 -2.64
CA GLN A 224 -20.50 0.48 -3.43
C GLN A 224 -21.47 0.84 -4.56
N ASN A 225 -21.35 2.04 -5.14
CA ASN A 225 -22.31 2.49 -6.13
C ASN A 225 -21.99 2.03 -7.57
N TYR A 226 -20.94 1.23 -7.75
CA TYR A 226 -20.51 0.77 -9.08
C TYR A 226 -21.23 -0.53 -9.45
N GLU A 227 -22.19 -0.44 -10.38
CA GLU A 227 -22.90 -1.59 -10.93
C GLU A 227 -22.35 -1.96 -12.31
N GLY A 228 -21.26 -2.74 -12.34
CA GLY A 228 -20.62 -3.15 -13.60
C GLY A 228 -19.94 -4.52 -13.52
N PRO A 229 -19.46 -5.07 -14.66
CA PRO A 229 -18.97 -6.44 -14.73
C PRO A 229 -17.66 -6.71 -13.96
N TRP A 230 -17.00 -5.66 -13.45
CA TRP A 230 -15.73 -5.73 -12.73
C TRP A 230 -15.84 -5.20 -11.30
N GLU A 231 -17.02 -5.32 -10.70
CA GLU A 231 -17.38 -4.77 -9.38
C GLU A 231 -16.30 -5.01 -8.30
N ASP A 232 -15.90 -6.27 -8.10
CA ASP A 232 -14.90 -6.63 -7.09
C ASP A 232 -13.55 -5.92 -7.30
N LEU A 233 -13.11 -5.80 -8.55
CA LEU A 233 -11.85 -5.13 -8.90
C LEU A 233 -11.96 -3.63 -8.69
N VAL A 234 -13.09 -3.02 -9.02
CA VAL A 234 -13.33 -1.58 -8.80
C VAL A 234 -13.35 -1.26 -7.31
N TYR A 235 -14.02 -2.06 -6.50
CA TYR A 235 -14.05 -1.86 -5.05
C TYR A 235 -12.69 -2.08 -4.40
N HIS A 236 -11.93 -3.10 -4.83
CA HIS A 236 -10.57 -3.28 -4.34
C HIS A 236 -9.66 -2.13 -4.73
N SER A 237 -9.73 -1.68 -5.99
CA SER A 237 -8.95 -0.54 -6.46
C SER A 237 -9.30 0.74 -5.70
N GLY A 238 -10.59 0.97 -5.42
CA GLY A 238 -11.04 2.10 -4.59
C GLY A 238 -10.42 2.09 -3.19
N ARG A 239 -10.39 0.93 -2.52
CA ARG A 239 -9.72 0.78 -1.21
C ARG A 239 -8.21 1.03 -1.29
N VAL A 240 -7.55 0.58 -2.37
CA VAL A 240 -6.12 0.86 -2.59
C VAL A 240 -5.88 2.35 -2.77
N LEU A 241 -6.70 3.04 -3.57
CA LEU A 241 -6.58 4.49 -3.76
C LEU A 241 -6.83 5.26 -2.46
N GLN A 242 -7.80 4.83 -1.65
CA GLN A 242 -8.02 5.38 -0.31
C GLN A 242 -6.81 5.13 0.61
N ALA A 243 -6.23 3.93 0.58
CA ALA A 243 -5.05 3.60 1.36
C ALA A 243 -3.81 4.42 0.99
N LEU A 244 -3.77 5.02 -0.20
CA LEU A 244 -2.72 5.94 -0.68
C LEU A 244 -3.05 7.42 -0.42
N MET A 245 -4.25 7.72 0.05
CA MET A 245 -4.65 9.07 0.43
C MET A 245 -4.12 9.39 1.83
N TYR A 246 -3.39 10.49 1.93
CA TYR A 246 -2.97 11.08 3.19
C TYR A 246 -4.16 11.82 3.82
N GLN A 247 -4.82 11.17 4.78
CA GLN A 247 -6.06 11.62 5.41
C GLN A 247 -6.04 13.10 5.83
N PRO A 248 -4.97 13.63 6.46
CA PRO A 248 -5.00 14.99 7.00
C PRO A 248 -5.18 16.09 5.96
N THR A 249 -4.77 15.84 4.72
CA THR A 249 -4.87 16.84 3.64
C THR A 249 -5.70 16.37 2.46
N GLY A 250 -5.85 15.06 2.26
CA GLY A 250 -6.40 14.46 1.05
C GLY A 250 -5.38 14.29 -0.07
N ALA A 251 -4.09 14.62 0.13
CA ALA A 251 -3.05 14.40 -0.87
C ALA A 251 -2.91 12.89 -1.17
N ILE A 252 -2.70 12.53 -2.43
CA ILE A 252 -2.58 11.12 -2.84
C ILE A 252 -1.16 10.87 -3.29
N VAL A 253 -0.50 9.87 -2.68
CA VAL A 253 0.84 9.43 -3.10
C VAL A 253 0.72 8.56 -4.34
N ALA A 254 1.70 8.64 -5.24
CA ALA A 254 1.68 7.83 -6.46
C ALA A 254 1.91 6.34 -6.17
N ALA A 255 2.77 6.03 -5.19
CA ALA A 255 2.96 4.70 -4.62
C ALA A 255 3.60 4.81 -3.22
N PRO A 256 3.41 3.82 -2.33
CA PRO A 256 3.99 3.85 -0.99
C PRO A 256 5.45 3.34 -1.02
N THR A 257 6.23 3.69 -2.04
CA THR A 257 7.61 3.24 -2.26
C THR A 257 8.44 4.35 -2.89
N THR A 258 9.76 4.27 -2.77
CA THR A 258 10.71 5.18 -3.42
C THR A 258 11.81 4.41 -4.11
N SER A 259 12.46 5.01 -5.10
CA SER A 259 13.71 4.53 -5.70
C SER A 259 13.66 3.17 -6.39
N LEU A 260 12.45 2.63 -6.64
CA LEU A 260 12.27 1.46 -7.50
C LEU A 260 12.31 1.91 -8.97
N PRO A 261 13.19 1.36 -9.80
CA PRO A 261 13.30 1.81 -11.18
C PRO A 261 12.12 1.30 -12.02
N GLU A 262 11.61 2.14 -12.93
CA GLU A 262 10.53 1.74 -13.86
C GLU A 262 10.94 0.53 -14.75
N GLU A 263 12.24 0.43 -15.03
CA GLU A 263 12.86 -0.67 -15.77
C GLU A 263 14.13 -1.11 -15.06
N VAL A 264 14.38 -2.42 -14.95
CA VAL A 264 15.58 -2.95 -14.28
C VAL A 264 16.84 -2.39 -14.96
N GLY A 265 17.66 -1.66 -14.20
CA GLY A 265 18.87 -0.99 -14.70
C GLY A 265 18.64 0.37 -15.38
N GLY A 266 17.39 0.85 -15.44
CA GLY A 266 17.06 2.19 -15.95
C GLY A 266 17.31 3.32 -14.95
N GLU A 267 17.32 4.55 -15.45
CA GLU A 267 17.62 5.76 -14.65
C GLU A 267 16.37 6.39 -14.00
N ARG A 268 15.16 5.90 -14.30
CA ARG A 268 13.90 6.44 -13.78
C ARG A 268 13.57 5.81 -12.43
N ASN A 269 14.14 6.35 -11.36
CA ASN A 269 14.08 5.84 -9.99
C ASN A 269 13.51 6.88 -9.00
N TRP A 270 12.29 7.36 -9.27
CA TRP A 270 11.67 8.45 -8.52
C TRP A 270 11.21 8.05 -7.11
N ASP A 271 10.99 9.06 -6.29
CA ASP A 271 10.24 8.91 -5.05
C ASP A 271 8.73 9.05 -5.31
N TYR A 272 8.03 7.91 -5.30
CA TYR A 272 6.60 7.86 -5.58
C TYR A 272 5.74 8.16 -4.35
N ARG A 273 6.35 8.38 -3.18
CA ARG A 273 5.64 8.74 -1.92
C ARG A 273 5.15 10.18 -1.92
N TYR A 274 5.49 10.94 -2.95
CA TYR A 274 5.01 12.30 -3.17
C TYR A 274 3.75 12.32 -4.03
N ALA A 275 3.00 13.42 -3.93
CA ALA A 275 1.82 13.65 -4.76
C ALA A 275 2.21 14.32 -6.07
N TRP A 276 1.92 13.65 -7.18
CA TRP A 276 2.17 14.15 -8.53
C TRP A 276 0.86 14.56 -9.18
N VAL A 277 0.79 15.78 -9.74
CA VAL A 277 -0.45 16.33 -10.33
C VAL A 277 -1.02 15.41 -11.42
N ARG A 278 -0.15 14.79 -12.22
CA ARG A 278 -0.54 13.85 -13.28
C ARG A 278 -1.26 12.63 -12.71
N ASP A 279 -0.60 11.93 -11.80
CA ASP A 279 -1.07 10.68 -11.20
C ASP A 279 -2.38 10.93 -10.45
N ALA A 280 -2.42 12.02 -9.70
CA ALA A 280 -3.59 12.35 -8.93
C ALA A 280 -4.78 12.82 -9.78
N SER A 281 -4.57 13.38 -10.98
CA SER A 281 -5.68 13.64 -11.92
C SER A 281 -6.35 12.35 -12.42
N PHE A 282 -5.59 11.27 -12.60
CA PHE A 282 -6.15 9.97 -12.96
C PHE A 282 -6.83 9.31 -11.76
N THR A 283 -6.26 9.44 -10.56
CA THR A 283 -6.88 8.94 -9.34
C THR A 283 -8.21 9.64 -9.06
N LEU A 284 -8.31 10.95 -9.28
CA LEU A 284 -9.56 11.69 -9.16
C LEU A 284 -10.64 11.17 -10.10
N ASP A 285 -10.30 10.96 -11.38
CA ASP A 285 -11.24 10.43 -12.37
C ASP A 285 -11.73 9.03 -11.96
N ALA A 286 -10.81 8.19 -11.49
CA ALA A 286 -11.14 6.86 -10.97
C ALA A 286 -12.01 6.92 -9.70
N LEU A 287 -11.68 7.75 -8.71
CA LEU A 287 -12.47 7.93 -7.49
C LEU A 287 -13.83 8.57 -7.78
N TRP A 288 -13.96 9.43 -8.77
CA TRP A 288 -15.26 9.99 -9.16
C TRP A 288 -16.21 8.92 -9.70
N VAL A 289 -15.66 7.88 -10.35
CA VAL A 289 -16.44 6.75 -10.89
C VAL A 289 -16.64 5.64 -9.86
N ALA A 290 -15.63 5.39 -9.02
CA ALA A 290 -15.59 4.26 -8.08
C ALA A 290 -15.99 4.61 -6.64
N ALA A 291 -15.89 5.89 -6.26
CA ALA A 291 -16.13 6.43 -4.92
C ALA A 291 -17.04 7.68 -4.96
N CYS A 292 -17.40 8.20 -3.79
CA CYS A 292 -18.26 9.37 -3.65
C CYS A 292 -17.49 10.65 -4.02
N PRO A 293 -18.17 11.77 -4.35
CA PRO A 293 -17.50 13.05 -4.60
C PRO A 293 -16.66 13.58 -3.43
N ASP A 294 -16.91 13.15 -2.19
CA ASP A 294 -16.25 13.65 -0.98
C ASP A 294 -14.73 13.47 -0.99
N GLU A 295 -14.23 12.26 -1.29
CA GLU A 295 -12.80 11.97 -1.42
C GLU A 295 -12.15 12.80 -2.53
N ALA A 296 -12.83 12.91 -3.67
CA ALA A 296 -12.36 13.70 -4.80
C ALA A 296 -12.26 15.19 -4.44
N LEU A 297 -13.21 15.73 -3.68
CA LEU A 297 -13.22 17.11 -3.22
C LEU A 297 -12.13 17.40 -2.19
N LYS A 298 -11.82 16.45 -1.29
CA LYS A 298 -10.68 16.58 -0.35
C LYS A 298 -9.37 16.76 -1.12
N PHE A 299 -9.11 15.90 -2.10
CA PHE A 299 -7.91 16.02 -2.92
C PHE A 299 -7.89 17.32 -3.75
N PHE A 300 -9.01 17.71 -4.37
CA PHE A 300 -9.10 18.98 -5.10
C PHE A 300 -8.83 20.20 -4.21
N SER A 301 -9.34 20.18 -2.96
CA SER A 301 -9.10 21.22 -1.97
C SER A 301 -7.62 21.33 -1.61
N TRP A 302 -6.93 20.21 -1.42
CA TRP A 302 -5.47 20.21 -1.24
C TRP A 302 -4.73 20.75 -2.47
N MET A 303 -5.07 20.30 -3.68
CA MET A 303 -4.39 20.74 -4.90
C MET A 303 -4.49 22.26 -5.08
N THR A 304 -5.69 22.83 -4.90
CA THR A 304 -5.89 24.27 -5.02
C THR A 304 -5.13 25.06 -3.96
N GLY A 305 -5.06 24.57 -2.73
CA GLY A 305 -4.21 25.15 -1.67
C GLY A 305 -2.71 25.08 -2.00
N ALA A 306 -2.23 23.94 -2.50
CA ALA A 306 -0.83 23.75 -2.88
C ALA A 306 -0.39 24.61 -4.07
N VAL A 307 -1.28 24.82 -5.05
CA VAL A 307 -1.00 25.73 -6.19
C VAL A 307 -0.99 27.19 -5.73
N ALA A 308 -1.91 27.57 -4.83
CA ALA A 308 -1.98 28.93 -4.32
C ALA A 308 -0.71 29.35 -3.55
N SER A 309 -0.04 28.41 -2.87
CA SER A 309 1.24 28.67 -2.19
C SER A 309 2.45 28.73 -3.13
N GLN A 310 2.28 28.40 -4.42
CA GLN A 310 3.32 28.41 -5.44
C GLN A 310 3.23 29.57 -6.43
N ILE A 311 2.30 30.51 -6.23
CA ILE A 311 2.25 31.74 -7.02
C ILE A 311 3.38 32.67 -6.56
N SER A 312 4.61 32.35 -6.98
CA SER A 312 5.61 33.36 -7.31
C SER A 312 5.49 33.64 -8.82
N PRO A 313 5.63 34.88 -9.30
CA PRO A 313 5.20 35.24 -10.65
C PRO A 313 5.90 34.53 -11.82
N ASN A 314 6.86 33.60 -11.65
CA ASN A 314 7.77 33.24 -12.75
C ASN A 314 8.52 31.88 -12.79
N GLU A 315 8.18 30.78 -12.06
CA GLU A 315 8.90 29.48 -12.27
C GLU A 315 8.00 28.21 -12.19
N PRO A 316 8.31 27.11 -12.94
CA PRO A 316 7.56 25.86 -12.90
C PRO A 316 7.97 24.92 -11.75
N SER A 317 6.99 24.17 -11.24
CA SER A 317 6.95 23.63 -9.87
C SER A 317 7.21 22.12 -9.69
N HIS A 318 7.84 21.79 -8.56
CA HIS A 318 7.79 20.50 -7.86
C HIS A 318 7.46 20.78 -6.37
N THR A 319 6.60 19.98 -5.72
CA THR A 319 6.06 20.29 -4.38
C THR A 319 6.22 19.15 -3.39
N CYS A 320 6.71 19.46 -2.17
CA CYS A 320 6.62 18.58 -1.00
C CYS A 320 5.25 18.70 -0.31
N PRO A 321 4.74 17.65 0.35
CA PRO A 321 3.37 17.59 0.86
C PRO A 321 3.08 18.50 2.07
N ASP A 322 4.13 19.05 2.71
CA ASP A 322 4.03 19.74 4.01
C ASP A 322 4.26 21.26 3.98
N GLY A 323 4.39 21.89 2.80
CA GLY A 323 4.53 23.35 2.73
C GLY A 323 5.82 23.94 3.31
N GLY A 324 6.83 23.11 3.63
CA GLY A 324 8.16 23.56 4.04
C GLY A 324 9.01 24.02 2.84
N THR A 325 9.52 25.25 2.89
CA THR A 325 10.47 25.76 1.89
C THR A 325 11.82 25.03 2.01
N ALA A 326 12.25 24.35 0.94
CA ALA A 326 13.60 23.83 0.84
C ALA A 326 14.60 25.01 0.81
N GLY A 327 15.42 25.11 1.86
CA GLY A 327 16.55 26.04 1.90
C GLY A 327 17.58 25.65 0.85
N ARG A 328 17.92 26.62 -0.01
CA ARG A 328 18.96 26.52 -1.05
C ARG A 328 20.33 26.10 -0.48
N SER A 329 20.95 25.10 -1.11
CA SER A 329 22.39 25.11 -1.38
C SER A 329 22.74 24.36 -2.68
N GLY A 330 23.19 25.12 -3.69
CA GLY A 330 24.30 24.75 -4.58
C GLY A 330 24.16 23.71 -5.72
N SER A 331 23.78 24.21 -6.90
CA SER A 331 24.29 23.89 -8.27
C SER A 331 24.36 22.46 -8.83
N ALA A 332 23.66 22.20 -9.94
CA ALA A 332 24.26 21.75 -11.22
C ALA A 332 23.26 21.83 -12.41
N THR A 333 23.56 22.76 -13.32
CA THR A 333 23.26 22.81 -14.77
C THR A 333 22.16 21.93 -15.39
N ALA A 334 21.05 22.55 -15.79
CA ALA A 334 20.14 22.04 -16.81
C ALA A 334 20.49 22.62 -18.20
N ARG A 335 20.80 21.76 -19.17
CA ARG A 335 20.66 22.07 -20.61
C ARG A 335 19.69 21.06 -21.20
N GLY A 336 18.61 21.53 -21.83
CA GLY A 336 17.80 20.67 -22.70
C GLY A 336 16.37 21.12 -22.94
N THR A 337 16.20 21.95 -23.96
CA THR A 337 14.99 22.14 -24.80
C THR A 337 13.69 22.61 -24.14
N SER A 338 13.37 23.89 -24.39
CA SER A 338 12.07 24.51 -24.16
C SER A 338 11.06 24.12 -25.26
N ALA A 339 9.85 23.73 -24.85
CA ALA A 339 8.66 23.76 -25.69
C ALA A 339 7.58 24.54 -24.93
N SER A 340 7.22 25.72 -25.45
CA SER A 340 6.15 26.54 -24.87
C SER A 340 4.82 26.22 -25.55
N TRP A 341 3.77 26.06 -24.74
CA TRP A 341 2.39 25.98 -25.20
C TRP A 341 1.67 27.26 -24.80
N THR A 342 0.84 27.79 -25.69
CA THR A 342 -0.03 28.94 -25.39
C THR A 342 -1.49 28.53 -25.57
N CYS A 343 -2.31 28.83 -24.57
CA CYS A 343 -3.73 28.53 -24.53
C CYS A 343 -4.53 29.76 -24.94
N THR A 344 -5.34 29.65 -25.99
CA THR A 344 -6.42 30.58 -26.30
C THR A 344 -7.65 29.76 -26.68
N GLY A 345 -8.64 29.68 -25.80
CA GLY A 345 -9.99 29.19 -26.08
C GLY A 345 -10.10 27.78 -26.70
N SER A 346 -10.44 26.79 -25.86
CA SER A 346 -11.00 25.47 -26.21
C SER A 346 -10.34 24.61 -27.32
N CYS A 347 -9.13 24.91 -27.80
CA CYS A 347 -8.41 24.02 -28.73
C CYS A 347 -6.88 24.16 -28.62
N TRP A 348 -6.15 23.04 -28.57
CA TRP A 348 -4.67 23.01 -28.55
C TRP A 348 -4.11 22.90 -29.97
N THR A 349 -3.36 23.91 -30.43
CA THR A 349 -2.63 23.84 -31.72
C THR A 349 -1.14 24.13 -31.55
N ARG A 350 -0.30 23.28 -32.14
CA ARG A 350 1.16 23.35 -32.11
C ARG A 350 1.68 24.41 -33.09
N ARG A 351 2.30 25.50 -32.62
CA ARG A 351 3.11 26.38 -33.49
C ARG A 351 4.55 25.86 -33.54
N THR A 352 5.03 25.53 -34.73
CA THR A 352 6.47 25.34 -35.00
C THR A 352 7.03 26.66 -35.52
N ALA A 353 7.95 27.28 -34.79
CA ALA A 353 8.74 28.39 -35.30
C ALA A 353 9.90 27.81 -36.13
N CYS A 354 9.92 28.14 -37.42
CA CYS A 354 10.97 27.77 -38.35
C CYS A 354 12.14 28.74 -38.17
N ALA A 355 13.28 28.26 -37.64
CA ALA A 355 14.56 28.96 -37.73
C ALA A 355 15.31 28.41 -38.95
N THR A 356 15.42 29.25 -39.98
CA THR A 356 16.29 29.03 -41.14
C THR A 356 17.74 28.90 -40.71
N SER A 357 18.33 27.72 -40.91
CA SER A 357 19.76 27.62 -41.22
C SER A 357 19.95 26.53 -42.28
N SER A 358 20.61 26.93 -43.37
CA SER A 358 20.90 26.12 -44.53
C SER A 358 21.98 25.07 -44.24
N ARG A 359 21.72 23.79 -44.52
CA ARG A 359 22.54 22.93 -45.43
C ARG A 359 22.09 21.46 -45.44
N ARG A 360 21.82 21.02 -46.67
CA ARG A 360 21.98 19.68 -47.30
C ARG A 360 21.32 18.44 -46.66
N SER A 361 20.24 18.04 -47.34
CA SER A 361 19.80 16.69 -47.71
C SER A 361 20.75 15.51 -47.46
N THR A 362 20.24 14.48 -46.79
CA THR A 362 20.30 13.08 -47.23
C THR A 362 19.21 12.30 -46.49
N THR A 363 18.35 11.60 -47.22
CA THR A 363 17.29 10.73 -46.70
C THR A 363 17.74 9.27 -46.81
N PRO A 364 17.51 8.45 -45.78
CA PRO A 364 17.17 7.05 -45.98
C PRO A 364 15.98 6.58 -45.10
N PRO A 365 15.42 5.38 -45.35
CA PRO A 365 13.97 5.10 -45.29
C PRO A 365 13.47 4.66 -43.90
N GLY A 366 12.14 4.75 -43.71
CA GLY A 366 11.46 4.42 -42.44
C GLY A 366 11.29 2.93 -42.17
N PRO A 367 10.62 2.58 -41.05
CA PRO A 367 9.56 1.58 -41.15
C PRO A 367 8.28 1.94 -40.39
N SER A 368 7.19 1.44 -40.94
CA SER A 368 5.80 1.52 -40.52
C SER A 368 5.42 0.44 -39.50
N TRP A 369 4.96 0.77 -38.29
CA TRP A 369 4.17 -0.07 -37.37
C TRP A 369 3.50 0.89 -36.35
N PHE A 370 2.21 0.90 -36.00
CA PHE A 370 1.17 -0.11 -35.82
C PHE A 370 -0.22 0.43 -36.27
N ARG A 371 -0.99 -0.38 -37.01
CA ARG A 371 -2.45 -0.24 -37.18
C ARG A 371 -3.13 -1.28 -36.28
N TRP A 372 -4.09 -0.85 -35.46
CA TRP A 372 -4.96 -1.72 -34.67
C TRP A 372 -5.88 -2.54 -35.59
N PRO A 373 -5.94 -3.88 -35.47
CA PRO A 373 -6.95 -4.67 -36.15
C PRO A 373 -8.28 -4.58 -35.38
N THR A 374 -9.30 -4.02 -36.05
CA THR A 374 -10.70 -4.11 -35.63
C THR A 374 -11.21 -5.54 -35.84
N ARG A 375 -11.67 -6.20 -34.77
CA ARG A 375 -12.41 -7.46 -34.87
C ARG A 375 -13.89 -7.17 -35.15
N PRO A 376 -14.54 -7.88 -36.08
CA PRO A 376 -15.99 -7.80 -36.29
C PRO A 376 -16.76 -8.56 -35.20
N PRO A 377 -18.05 -8.23 -34.96
CA PRO A 377 -18.85 -8.79 -33.87
C PRO A 377 -19.19 -10.28 -34.12
N PRO A 378 -19.37 -11.09 -33.06
CA PRO A 378 -19.75 -12.48 -33.23
C PRO A 378 -21.20 -12.61 -33.69
N GLY A 379 -21.38 -13.31 -34.82
CA GLY A 379 -22.67 -13.64 -35.42
C GLY A 379 -23.52 -14.55 -34.54
N GLY A 380 -24.83 -14.29 -34.58
CA GLY A 380 -25.85 -15.02 -33.86
C GLY A 380 -25.90 -16.51 -34.22
N ARG A 381 -26.00 -17.36 -33.20
CA ARG A 381 -26.43 -18.74 -33.36
C ARG A 381 -27.94 -18.83 -33.20
N SER A 382 -28.58 -19.26 -34.27
CA SER A 382 -29.97 -19.67 -34.36
C SER A 382 -30.31 -20.75 -33.32
N ARG A 383 -31.36 -20.51 -32.53
CA ARG A 383 -32.10 -21.54 -31.79
C ARG A 383 -32.96 -22.33 -32.77
N THR A 384 -32.56 -23.56 -33.08
CA THR A 384 -33.49 -24.56 -33.62
C THR A 384 -34.17 -25.29 -32.46
N ARG A 385 -35.47 -25.02 -32.31
CA ARG A 385 -36.43 -25.89 -31.62
C ARG A 385 -36.49 -27.23 -32.38
N ALA A 386 -36.36 -28.34 -31.67
CA ALA A 386 -36.92 -29.61 -32.08
C ALA A 386 -37.75 -30.16 -30.91
N SER A 387 -39.06 -30.08 -31.09
CA SER A 387 -40.09 -30.73 -30.31
C SER A 387 -40.21 -32.21 -30.69
N GLY A 388 -40.42 -33.07 -29.69
CA GLY A 388 -41.47 -34.09 -29.81
C GLY A 388 -41.07 -35.56 -29.76
N ARG A 389 -41.74 -36.23 -28.80
CA ARG A 389 -42.13 -37.66 -28.74
C ARG A 389 -41.05 -38.68 -28.36
N SER A 390 -41.33 -39.77 -27.65
CA SER A 390 -42.37 -40.25 -26.71
C SER A 390 -42.12 -41.75 -26.57
N GLY A 391 -42.26 -42.32 -25.37
CA GLY A 391 -42.33 -43.77 -25.16
C GLY A 391 -41.43 -44.22 -23.99
N ALA A 392 -41.90 -44.28 -22.75
CA ALA A 392 -42.75 -45.33 -22.16
C ALA A 392 -42.02 -46.66 -21.92
N ASN A 393 -41.58 -46.90 -20.68
CA ASN A 393 -41.89 -48.07 -19.83
C ASN A 393 -41.16 -47.93 -18.48
N ARG A 394 -41.86 -47.93 -17.33
CA ARG A 394 -42.18 -49.11 -16.46
C ARG A 394 -40.92 -49.92 -16.09
N GLY A 395 -40.59 -50.21 -14.83
CA GLY A 395 -41.29 -50.09 -13.55
C GLY A 395 -40.27 -50.02 -12.38
N THR A 396 -40.70 -49.68 -11.16
CA THR A 396 -40.81 -50.62 -10.01
C THR A 396 -39.56 -51.48 -9.83
N SER A 397 -38.83 -51.51 -8.72
CA SER A 397 -39.22 -51.49 -7.30
C SER A 397 -37.93 -51.46 -6.46
N SER A 398 -37.90 -50.75 -5.34
CA SER A 398 -37.83 -51.29 -3.97
C SER A 398 -36.43 -51.38 -3.33
N THR A 399 -36.36 -50.74 -2.16
CA THR A 399 -35.76 -51.17 -0.88
C THR A 399 -34.25 -51.21 -0.69
N ARG A 400 -33.83 -50.35 0.25
CA ARG A 400 -33.03 -50.63 1.47
C ARG A 400 -31.87 -51.60 1.32
N SER A 401 -30.66 -51.10 1.60
CA SER A 401 -29.87 -51.36 2.81
C SER A 401 -28.73 -50.36 2.86
#